data_AF-A0A842X1S1-F1
#
_entry.id   AF-A0A842X1S1-F1
#
_cell.length_a   1.000
_cell.length_b   1.000
_cell.length_c   1.000
_cell.angle_alpha   90.00
_cell.angle_beta   90.00
_cell.angle_gamma   90.00
#
_symmetry.space_group_name_H-M   'P 1'
#
loop_
_entity.id
_entity.type
_entity.pdbx_description
1 polymer ?
#
loop_
_entity_poly.entity_id
_entity_poly.type
_entity_poly.pdbx_seq_one_letter_code
_entity_poly.pdbx_strand_id
1 'polypeptide(L)'
;MAKTTAIYPSIKDLIIKQLEKEGHHEIASIVSELPPHDNDNNVYYAALGLSGEVGEFCNKLKKVMRDNDGIVSDEFRGFAADEIGDILWYVAAICSELDIDMMTCAAHNLNKLKSRQMRGKLVGSGDNR
;
A
#
# COMPACT_ATOMS: atom_id res chain seq x y z
N MET A 1 14.51 11.90 -20.88
CA MET A 1 14.78 11.14 -19.65
C MET A 1 14.33 12.01 -18.49
N ALA A 2 13.19 11.69 -17.86
CA ALA A 2 12.69 12.47 -16.74
C ALA A 2 13.56 12.16 -15.52
N LYS A 3 14.47 13.07 -15.18
CA LYS A 3 15.00 13.17 -13.82
C LYS A 3 13.90 13.83 -13.00
N THR A 4 13.09 13.05 -12.30
CA THR A 4 12.13 13.56 -11.31
C THR A 4 12.90 13.99 -10.07
N THR A 5 13.62 15.10 -10.18
CA THR A 5 14.01 15.94 -9.03
C THR A 5 12.87 16.90 -8.73
N ALA A 6 11.69 16.34 -8.43
CA ALA A 6 10.70 17.11 -7.72
C ALA A 6 11.02 16.93 -6.24
N ILE A 7 11.29 18.03 -5.55
CA ILE A 7 11.44 18.06 -4.08
C ILE A 7 10.03 17.94 -3.52
N TYR A 8 9.44 16.75 -3.63
CA TYR A 8 8.19 16.45 -2.95
C TYR A 8 8.51 16.24 -1.47
N PRO A 9 7.59 16.62 -0.56
CA PRO A 9 7.69 16.18 0.83
C PRO A 9 7.82 14.67 0.84
N SER A 10 8.70 14.14 1.68
CA SER A 10 8.80 12.68 1.83
C SER A 10 7.42 12.11 2.22
N ILE A 11 7.14 10.85 1.90
CA ILE A 11 5.90 10.17 2.33
C ILE A 11 5.72 10.32 3.84
N LYS A 12 6.83 10.26 4.57
CA LYS A 12 6.91 10.55 5.99
C LYS A 12 6.33 11.93 6.34
N ASP A 13 6.73 12.99 5.63
CA ASP A 13 6.20 14.35 5.84
C ASP A 13 4.70 14.46 5.52
N LEU A 14 4.24 13.77 4.47
CA LEU A 14 2.83 13.72 4.11
C LEU A 14 2.00 13.01 5.20
N ILE A 15 2.51 11.89 5.72
CA ILE A 15 1.89 11.13 6.82
C ILE A 15 1.82 12.00 8.07
N ILE A 16 2.92 12.64 8.47
CA ILE A 16 2.96 13.54 9.64
C ILE A 16 1.91 14.64 9.49
N LYS A 17 1.91 15.33 8.35
CA LYS A 17 0.96 16.43 8.08
C LYS A 17 -0.50 15.96 8.14
N GLN A 18 -0.78 14.76 7.64
CA GLN A 18 -2.13 14.19 7.69
C GLN A 18 -2.52 13.79 9.13
N LEU A 19 -1.63 13.14 9.88
CA LEU A 19 -1.86 12.77 11.28
C LEU A 19 -2.09 14.02 12.16
N GLU A 20 -1.30 15.07 11.97
CA GLU A 20 -1.49 16.35 12.67
C GLU A 20 -2.85 16.99 12.35
N LYS A 21 -3.26 16.96 11.07
CA LYS A 21 -4.55 17.46 10.61
C LYS A 21 -5.72 16.71 11.25
N GLU A 22 -5.56 15.41 11.51
CA GLU A 22 -6.57 14.55 12.14
C GLU A 22 -6.50 14.55 13.68
N GLY A 23 -5.53 15.24 14.28
CA GLY A 23 -5.36 15.34 15.73
C GLY A 23 -4.57 14.19 16.36
N HIS A 24 -3.92 13.35 15.56
CA HIS A 24 -3.08 12.23 15.99
C HIS A 24 -1.65 12.67 16.34
N HIS A 25 -1.50 13.68 17.20
CA HIS A 25 -0.21 14.34 17.48
C HIS A 25 0.87 13.42 18.08
N GLU A 26 0.49 12.47 18.94
CA GLU A 26 1.44 11.50 19.52
C GLU A 26 2.03 10.59 18.43
N ILE A 27 1.18 10.10 17.54
CA ILE A 27 1.59 9.25 16.41
C ILE A 27 2.45 10.06 15.43
N ALA A 28 2.07 11.31 15.14
CA ALA A 28 2.86 12.21 14.29
C ALA A 28 4.28 12.43 14.86
N SER A 29 4.41 12.59 16.18
CA SER A 29 5.70 12.70 16.86
C SER A 29 6.55 11.45 16.67
N ILE A 30 5.98 10.27 16.90
CA ILE A 30 6.67 8.98 16.69
C ILE A 30 7.16 8.86 15.25
N VAL A 31 6.29 9.14 14.27
CA VAL A 31 6.64 9.05 12.85
C VAL A 31 7.76 10.04 12.51
N SER A 32 7.78 11.23 13.11
CA SER A 32 8.83 12.24 12.86
C SER A 32 10.22 11.81 13.32
N GLU A 33 10.32 10.95 14.32
CA GLU A 33 11.59 10.43 14.85
C GLU A 33 12.15 9.25 14.04
N LEU A 34 11.32 8.60 13.22
CA LEU A 34 11.77 7.48 12.38
C LEU A 34 12.78 7.94 11.33
N PRO A 35 13.79 7.14 10.97
CA PRO A 35 14.67 7.48 9.86
C PRO A 35 13.85 7.62 8.56
N PRO A 36 14.25 8.50 7.62
CA PRO A 36 13.66 8.48 6.28
C PRO A 36 13.89 7.11 5.64
N HIS A 37 12.95 6.62 4.85
CA HIS A 37 13.19 5.43 4.05
C HIS A 37 14.10 5.82 2.88
N ASP A 38 15.21 5.08 2.72
CA ASP A 38 16.16 5.36 1.64
C ASP A 38 15.46 5.21 0.27
N ASN A 39 15.55 6.24 -0.58
CA ASN A 39 14.96 6.32 -1.92
C ASN A 39 13.46 6.61 -2.02
N ASP A 40 12.88 7.33 -1.05
CA ASP A 40 11.49 7.82 -1.10
C ASP A 40 11.09 8.50 -2.44
N ASN A 41 12.07 9.02 -3.20
CA ASN A 41 11.86 9.72 -4.48
C ASN A 41 12.12 8.85 -5.74
N ASN A 42 11.82 7.55 -5.67
CA ASN A 42 11.99 6.66 -6.82
C ASN A 42 10.86 5.64 -6.95
N VAL A 43 9.94 5.89 -7.88
CA VAL A 43 8.83 4.98 -8.20
C VAL A 43 9.27 3.55 -8.52
N TYR A 44 10.46 3.34 -9.11
CA TYR A 44 10.96 2.00 -9.39
C TYR A 44 11.36 1.26 -8.11
N TYR A 45 11.99 1.97 -7.16
CA TYR A 45 12.32 1.40 -5.85
C TYR A 45 11.05 1.04 -5.09
N ALA A 46 10.08 1.95 -5.04
CA ALA A 46 8.81 1.70 -4.37
C ALA A 46 8.02 0.54 -5.00
N ALA A 47 8.00 0.44 -6.34
CA ALA A 47 7.34 -0.66 -7.03
C ALA A 47 8.02 -2.02 -6.80
N LEU A 48 9.35 -2.05 -6.73
CA LEU A 48 10.11 -3.26 -6.42
C LEU A 48 9.94 -3.67 -4.95
N GLY A 49 9.96 -2.70 -4.03
CA GLY A 49 9.65 -2.91 -2.61
C GLY A 49 8.26 -3.50 -2.42
N LEU A 50 7.24 -2.88 -3.04
CA LEU A 50 5.87 -3.42 -3.04
C LEU A 50 5.81 -4.89 -3.50
N SER A 51 6.52 -5.23 -4.58
CA SER A 51 6.56 -6.61 -5.07
C SER A 51 7.23 -7.57 -4.08
N GLY A 52 8.21 -7.09 -3.31
CA GLY A 52 8.87 -7.83 -2.23
C GLY A 52 7.87 -8.19 -1.14
N GLU A 53 7.25 -7.19 -0.51
CA GLU A 53 6.34 -7.39 0.63
C GLU A 53 5.10 -8.22 0.24
N VAL A 54 4.53 -7.98 -0.94
CA VAL A 54 3.44 -8.82 -1.46
C VAL A 54 3.90 -10.28 -1.63
N GLY A 55 5.14 -10.48 -2.09
CA GLY A 55 5.74 -11.78 -2.26
C GLY A 55 5.96 -12.52 -0.94
N GLU A 56 6.45 -11.81 0.08
CA GLU A 56 6.67 -12.35 1.43
C GLU A 56 5.35 -12.74 2.10
N PHE A 57 4.36 -11.84 2.08
CA PHE A 57 2.99 -12.12 2.52
C PHE A 57 2.43 -13.38 1.85
N CYS A 58 2.49 -13.46 0.52
CA CYS A 58 1.98 -14.61 -0.24
C CYS A 58 2.76 -15.90 0.09
N ASN A 59 4.07 -15.82 0.32
CA ASN A 59 4.92 -16.95 0.64
C ASN A 59 4.60 -17.53 2.02
N LYS A 60 4.22 -16.70 3.00
CA LYS A 60 3.75 -17.19 4.30
C LYS A 60 2.30 -17.69 4.22
N LEU A 61 1.42 -16.98 3.51
CA LEU A 61 0.01 -17.36 3.37
C LEU A 61 -0.16 -18.74 2.71
N LYS A 62 0.62 -19.05 1.66
CA LYS A 62 0.58 -20.37 1.03
C LYS A 62 1.03 -21.50 1.98
N LYS A 63 1.92 -21.21 2.95
CA LYS A 63 2.32 -22.19 3.97
C LYS A 63 1.19 -22.43 4.97
N VAL A 64 0.43 -21.40 5.35
CA VAL A 64 -0.79 -21.57 6.16
C VAL A 64 -1.78 -22.48 5.45
N MET A 65 -2.00 -22.28 4.15
CA MET A 65 -2.86 -23.16 3.36
C MET A 65 -2.34 -24.60 3.28
N ARG A 66 -1.03 -24.79 3.09
CA ARG A 66 -0.40 -26.11 2.93
C ARG A 66 -0.30 -26.90 4.24
N ASP A 67 0.11 -26.23 5.31
CA ASP A 67 0.57 -26.88 6.55
C ASP A 67 -0.48 -26.81 7.67
N ASN A 68 -1.38 -25.82 7.64
CA ASN A 68 -2.35 -25.56 8.70
C ASN A 68 -3.82 -25.67 8.22
N ASP A 69 -4.08 -26.31 7.08
CA ASP A 69 -5.42 -26.44 6.47
C ASP A 69 -6.14 -25.08 6.29
N GLY A 70 -5.37 -24.01 6.05
CA GLY A 70 -5.89 -22.65 5.95
C GLY A 70 -6.28 -21.99 7.27
N ILE A 71 -6.03 -22.63 8.41
CA ILE A 71 -6.33 -22.07 9.74
C ILE A 71 -5.29 -20.98 10.07
N VAL A 72 -5.79 -19.75 10.16
CA VAL A 72 -4.98 -18.57 10.47
C VAL A 72 -4.77 -18.43 11.98
N SER A 73 -3.53 -18.57 12.43
CA SER A 73 -3.10 -18.33 13.81
C SER A 73 -2.96 -16.83 14.11
N ASP A 74 -2.88 -16.48 15.40
CA ASP A 74 -2.60 -15.11 15.82
C ASP A 74 -1.18 -14.65 15.44
N GLU A 75 -0.21 -15.58 15.44
CA GLU A 75 1.14 -15.31 14.93
C GLU A 75 1.11 -14.90 13.45
N PHE A 76 0.34 -15.61 12.61
CA PHE A 76 0.19 -15.23 11.22
C PHE A 76 -0.54 -13.88 11.07
N ARG A 77 -1.54 -13.59 11.92
CA ARG A 77 -2.21 -12.28 11.90
C ARG A 77 -1.25 -11.14 12.21
N GLY A 78 -0.35 -11.32 13.19
CA GLY A 78 0.70 -10.34 13.50
C GLY A 78 1.61 -10.11 12.29
N PHE A 79 2.20 -11.19 11.77
CA PHE A 79 3.02 -11.13 10.55
C PHE A 79 2.29 -10.47 9.37
N ALA A 80 1.04 -10.86 9.12
CA ALA A 80 0.25 -10.30 8.03
C ALA A 80 -0.02 -8.80 8.23
N ALA A 81 -0.22 -8.34 9.47
CA ALA A 81 -0.41 -6.93 9.76
C ALA A 81 0.85 -6.11 9.45
N ASP A 82 2.03 -6.63 9.80
CA ASP A 82 3.32 -6.01 9.50
C ASP A 82 3.51 -5.87 7.98
N GLU A 83 3.39 -6.98 7.24
CA GLU A 83 3.54 -7.00 5.77
C GLU A 83 2.50 -6.12 5.06
N ILE A 84 1.24 -6.12 5.53
CA ILE A 84 0.20 -5.24 4.97
C ILE A 84 0.53 -3.77 5.25
N GLY A 85 1.13 -3.46 6.40
CA GLY A 85 1.66 -2.14 6.71
C GLY A 85 2.69 -1.68 5.68
N ASP A 86 3.67 -2.52 5.38
CA ASP A 86 4.72 -2.21 4.40
C ASP A 86 4.16 -2.12 2.96
N ILE A 87 3.19 -2.98 2.61
CA ILE A 87 2.45 -2.88 1.35
C ILE A 87 1.74 -1.53 1.23
N LEU A 88 1.03 -1.09 2.29
CA LEU A 88 0.34 0.21 2.30
C LEU A 88 1.34 1.36 2.19
N TRP A 89 2.49 1.25 2.85
CA TRP A 89 3.58 2.23 2.73
C TRP A 89 4.03 2.37 1.27
N TYR A 90 4.36 1.27 0.59
CA TYR A 90 4.81 1.34 -0.79
C TYR A 90 3.71 1.79 -1.78
N VAL A 91 2.44 1.46 -1.51
CA VAL A 91 1.32 2.02 -2.30
C VAL A 91 1.25 3.54 -2.13
N ALA A 92 1.38 4.04 -0.91
CA ALA A 92 1.44 5.48 -0.64
C ALA A 92 2.64 6.14 -1.33
N ALA A 93 3.80 5.47 -1.31
CA ALA A 93 5.00 5.91 -1.99
C ALA A 93 4.81 6.07 -3.50
N ILE A 94 4.26 5.03 -4.15
CA ILE A 94 3.98 5.06 -5.59
C ILE A 94 2.97 6.17 -5.93
N CYS A 95 1.93 6.33 -5.12
CA CYS A 95 0.96 7.41 -5.30
C CYS A 95 1.63 8.80 -5.21
N SER A 96 2.46 9.03 -4.19
CA SER A 96 3.20 10.28 -4.01
C SER A 96 4.14 10.56 -5.20
N GLU A 97 4.93 9.58 -5.60
CA GLU A 97 5.91 9.70 -6.69
C GLU A 97 5.28 9.96 -8.06
N LEU A 98 4.06 9.46 -8.27
CA LEU A 98 3.31 9.65 -9.50
C LEU A 98 2.37 10.87 -9.46
N ASP A 99 2.35 11.63 -8.36
CA ASP A 99 1.40 12.72 -8.12
C ASP A 99 -0.05 12.26 -8.28
N ILE A 100 -0.36 11.08 -7.76
CA ILE A 100 -1.69 10.47 -7.79
C ILE A 100 -2.29 10.51 -6.39
N ASP A 101 -3.41 11.21 -6.26
CA ASP A 101 -4.21 11.17 -5.04
C ASP A 101 -4.78 9.77 -4.79
N MET A 102 -4.48 9.21 -3.62
CA MET A 102 -4.92 7.88 -3.23
C MET A 102 -6.45 7.77 -3.13
N MET A 103 -7.14 8.84 -2.75
CA MET A 103 -8.61 8.87 -2.72
C MET A 103 -9.21 8.75 -4.12
N THR A 104 -8.57 9.37 -5.12
CA THR A 104 -8.92 9.22 -6.53
C THR A 104 -8.75 7.77 -7.01
N CYS A 105 -7.68 7.07 -6.62
CA CYS A 105 -7.51 5.65 -6.89
C CYS A 105 -8.67 4.80 -6.31
N ALA A 106 -9.03 5.05 -5.05
CA ALA A 106 -10.13 4.36 -4.38
C ALA A 106 -11.48 4.62 -5.09
N ALA A 107 -11.77 5.88 -5.41
CA ALA A 107 -12.99 6.28 -6.11
C ALA A 107 -13.09 5.64 -7.51
N HIS A 108 -11.99 5.63 -8.27
CA HIS A 108 -11.92 4.95 -9.56
C HIS A 108 -12.20 3.45 -9.44
N ASN A 109 -11.65 2.78 -8.43
CA ASN A 109 -11.90 1.36 -8.21
C ASN A 109 -13.38 1.10 -7.88
N LEU A 110 -13.97 1.91 -6.98
CA LEU A 110 -15.38 1.78 -6.61
C LEU A 110 -16.32 2.00 -7.81
N ASN A 111 -16.08 3.05 -8.61
CA ASN A 111 -16.87 3.33 -9.81
C ASN A 111 -16.78 2.18 -10.82
N LYS A 112 -15.58 1.62 -11.03
CA LYS A 112 -15.35 0.44 -11.87
C LYS A 112 -16.12 -0.78 -11.36
N LEU A 113 -16.10 -1.05 -10.06
CA LEU A 113 -16.84 -2.16 -9.45
C LEU A 113 -18.36 -1.97 -9.55
N LYS A 114 -18.88 -0.78 -9.28
CA LYS A 114 -20.30 -0.44 -9.44
C LYS A 114 -20.74 -0.59 -10.90
N SER A 115 -19.92 -0.16 -11.84
CA SER A 115 -20.16 -0.34 -13.27
C SER A 115 -20.25 -1.82 -13.66
N ARG A 116 -19.36 -2.67 -13.12
CA ARG A 116 -19.41 -4.14 -13.31
C ARG A 116 -20.67 -4.75 -12.69
N GLN A 117 -21.07 -4.29 -11.52
CA GLN A 117 -22.31 -4.72 -10.86
C GLN A 117 -23.52 -4.44 -11.74
N MET A 118 -23.66 -3.21 -12.25
CA MET A 118 -24.78 -2.83 -13.12
C MET A 118 -24.84 -3.65 -14.42
N ARG A 119 -23.69 -4.11 -14.93
CA ARG A 119 -23.63 -4.96 -16.14
C ARG A 119 -23.79 -6.47 -15.85
N GLY A 120 -23.94 -6.89 -14.59
CA GLY A 120 -23.92 -8.30 -14.23
C GLY A 120 -22.57 -9.00 -14.51
N LYS A 121 -21.46 -8.24 -14.50
CA LYS A 121 -20.09 -8.70 -14.81
C LYS A 121 -19.16 -8.66 -13.59
N LEU A 122 -19.69 -8.76 -12.37
CA LEU A 122 -18.86 -8.89 -11.16
C LEU A 122 -18.14 -10.24 -11.12
N VAL A 123 -18.74 -11.26 -11.71
CA VAL A 123 -18.18 -12.61 -11.81
C VAL A 123 -17.73 -12.82 -13.26
N GLY A 124 -16.41 -12.88 -13.48
CA GLY A 124 -15.82 -13.14 -14.78
C GLY A 124 -14.34 -13.46 -14.66
N SER A 125 -13.92 -14.56 -15.28
CA SER A 125 -12.53 -15.00 -15.42
C SER A 125 -11.76 -13.91 -16.16
N GLY A 126 -11.06 -13.07 -15.39
CA GLY A 126 -10.46 -11.84 -15.87
C GLY A 126 -9.62 -12.06 -17.10
N ASP A 127 -9.96 -11.35 -18.17
CA ASP A 127 -9.04 -11.01 -19.27
C ASP A 127 -9.61 -9.88 -20.14
N ASN A 128 -10.93 -9.70 -20.18
CA ASN A 128 -11.55 -8.47 -20.71
C ASN A 128 -12.45 -7.83 -19.65
N ARG A 129 -11.83 -6.87 -18.93
CA ARG A 129 -12.41 -6.02 -17.89
C ARG A 129 -12.82 -4.67 -18.43
#